data_AF-A0A9W7AIK1-F1
#
_entry.id   AF-A0A9W7AIK1-F1
#
_cell.length_a   1.000
_cell.length_b   1.000
_cell.length_c   1.000
_cell.angle_alpha   90.00
_cell.angle_beta   90.00
_cell.angle_gamma   90.00
#
_symmetry.space_group_name_H-M   'P 1'
#
loop_
_entity.id
_entity.type
_entity.pdbx_description
1 polymer ?
#
loop_
_entity_poly.entity_id
_entity_poly.type
_entity_poly.pdbx_seq_one_letter_code
_entity_poly.pdbx_strand_id
1 'polypeptide(L)'
;MTPSAQSLADAFGDASSIGMGTIVGSAMFNILVIVALSAAVAGKSGASLAIDYRPVSRDVCFYSYSILLLALFFTDGVIEMWEALIMWLSYLGYIAFMTQNEKILGKCKPPASESYKVSPEDDKAAEDAAAVLSEGGFKSGDSTEAGGEKKEGEGEGGDDEDEDGSRFALPDSAGDWPLYILSVPFIAMFTVSIPDCATKKFENWYPLSFFMSIMWIGILCHVMVEFAVGIACIASIDPIVMGVLVLAVGTSVPDAIGSMIAARNGEADMAIANAVGSNVFDVLLGLGFPWWLSIMVKGEDFLVDKDGIITAVIILFCTVLLFVGVLAANKWQMNTTVGVGLFSLYGLYVIYTIVNESS
;
A
#
# COMPACT_ATOMS: atom_id res chain seq x y z
N MET A 1 -4.22 -28.21 27.26
CA MET A 1 -2.89 -27.85 26.71
C MET A 1 -2.94 -26.35 26.48
N THR A 2 -2.38 -25.59 27.41
CA THR A 2 -2.17 -24.14 27.25
C THR A 2 -1.02 -23.94 26.26
N PRO A 3 -1.15 -23.08 25.24
CA PRO A 3 0.00 -22.74 24.41
C PRO A 3 1.00 -22.00 25.30
N SER A 4 2.15 -22.62 25.54
CA SER A 4 3.28 -22.01 26.25
C SER A 4 3.79 -20.80 25.46
N ALA A 5 4.28 -19.76 26.14
CA ALA A 5 4.84 -18.56 25.51
C ALA A 5 5.88 -18.83 24.39
N GLN A 6 6.53 -20.00 24.41
CA GLN A 6 7.37 -20.51 23.32
C GLN A 6 6.64 -20.65 21.97
N SER A 7 5.39 -21.14 21.92
CA SER A 7 4.69 -21.30 20.63
C SER A 7 4.28 -19.97 20.01
N LEU A 8 4.07 -18.94 20.84
CA LEU A 8 3.84 -17.57 20.37
C LEU A 8 5.16 -16.97 19.88
N ALA A 9 6.26 -17.20 20.59
CA ALA A 9 7.58 -16.72 20.21
C ALA A 9 8.07 -17.34 18.89
N ASP A 10 7.86 -18.65 18.70
CA ASP A 10 8.18 -19.36 17.46
C ASP A 10 7.28 -18.88 16.30
N ALA A 11 5.98 -18.68 16.55
CA ALA A 11 5.07 -18.11 15.57
C ALA A 11 5.44 -16.66 15.16
N PHE A 12 5.97 -15.85 16.08
CA PHE A 12 6.49 -14.52 15.75
C PHE A 12 7.89 -14.55 15.11
N GLY A 13 8.71 -15.56 15.42
CA GLY A 13 10.02 -15.78 14.83
C GLY A 13 9.92 -16.19 13.36
N ASP A 14 9.14 -17.21 13.05
CA ASP A 14 8.87 -17.65 11.68
C ASP A 14 8.07 -16.60 10.89
N ALA A 15 7.20 -15.82 11.55
CA ALA A 15 6.54 -14.68 10.93
C ALA A 15 7.47 -13.49 10.66
N SER A 16 8.65 -13.41 11.30
CA SER A 16 9.55 -12.26 11.14
C SER A 16 10.27 -12.28 9.78
N SER A 17 10.73 -13.45 9.34
CA SER A 17 11.37 -13.62 8.03
C SER A 17 10.35 -13.46 6.90
N ILE A 18 9.14 -14.01 7.06
CA ILE A 18 8.03 -13.82 6.12
C ILE A 18 7.57 -12.36 6.08
N GLY A 19 7.48 -11.70 7.25
CA GLY A 19 7.08 -10.31 7.37
C GLY A 19 8.06 -9.36 6.68
N MET A 20 9.36 -9.59 6.85
CA MET A 20 10.38 -8.83 6.13
C MET A 20 10.30 -9.06 4.61
N GLY A 21 10.18 -10.31 4.17
CA GLY A 21 9.99 -10.63 2.76
C GLY A 21 8.77 -9.93 2.17
N THR A 22 7.66 -9.91 2.90
CA THR A 22 6.42 -9.22 2.52
C THR A 22 6.65 -7.70 2.34
N ILE A 23 7.43 -7.06 3.21
CA ILE A 23 7.72 -5.61 3.11
C ILE A 23 8.60 -5.30 1.91
N VAL A 24 9.64 -6.11 1.67
CA VAL A 24 10.51 -5.92 0.51
C VAL A 24 9.72 -6.12 -0.77
N GLY A 25 8.92 -7.19 -0.84
CA GLY A 25 8.04 -7.47 -1.95
C GLY A 25 7.01 -6.37 -2.20
N SER A 26 6.35 -5.89 -1.15
CA SER A 26 5.34 -4.83 -1.23
C SER A 26 5.98 -3.53 -1.72
N ALA A 27 7.16 -3.17 -1.21
CA ALA A 27 7.86 -1.99 -1.69
C ALA A 27 8.24 -2.06 -3.18
N MET A 28 8.70 -3.24 -3.63
CA MET A 28 8.98 -3.49 -5.05
C MET A 28 7.71 -3.41 -5.90
N PHE A 29 6.62 -3.99 -5.43
CA PHE A 29 5.32 -3.94 -6.10
C PHE A 29 4.78 -2.51 -6.17
N ASN A 30 4.85 -1.76 -5.07
CA ASN A 30 4.36 -0.39 -4.98
C ASN A 30 5.13 0.54 -5.93
N ILE A 31 6.46 0.49 -5.92
CA ILE A 31 7.25 1.39 -6.77
C ILE A 31 7.15 1.01 -8.25
N LEU A 32 7.15 -0.29 -8.57
CA LEU A 32 7.26 -0.73 -9.96
C LEU A 32 5.90 -1.03 -10.58
N VAL A 33 5.07 -1.84 -9.93
CA VAL A 33 3.79 -2.30 -10.50
C VAL A 33 2.72 -1.24 -10.35
N ILE A 34 2.51 -0.67 -9.16
CA ILE A 34 1.44 0.33 -8.97
C ILE A 34 1.66 1.54 -9.88
N VAL A 35 2.88 2.07 -9.96
CA VAL A 35 3.20 3.18 -10.87
C VAL A 35 3.07 2.76 -12.33
N ALA A 36 3.45 1.53 -12.69
CA ALA A 36 3.25 1.02 -14.05
C ALA A 36 1.78 0.91 -14.45
N LEU A 37 0.93 0.39 -13.55
CA LEU A 37 -0.51 0.28 -13.76
C LEU A 37 -1.14 1.67 -13.84
N SER A 38 -0.75 2.58 -12.95
CA SER A 38 -1.16 3.99 -12.96
C SER A 38 -0.80 4.68 -14.28
N ALA A 39 0.42 4.45 -14.79
CA ALA A 39 0.86 4.95 -16.08
C ALA A 39 0.10 4.32 -17.26
N ALA A 40 -0.28 3.04 -17.17
CA ALA A 40 -1.07 2.36 -18.18
C ALA A 40 -2.52 2.86 -18.21
N VAL A 41 -3.12 3.14 -17.05
CA VAL A 41 -4.45 3.75 -16.93
C VAL A 41 -4.44 5.15 -17.55
N ALA A 42 -3.50 6.01 -17.16
CA ALA A 42 -3.34 7.33 -17.77
C ALA A 42 -3.06 7.26 -19.29
N GLY A 43 -2.29 6.25 -19.72
CA GLY A 43 -1.95 6.05 -21.12
C GLY A 43 -3.10 5.60 -22.01
N LYS A 44 -4.09 4.86 -21.48
CA LYS A 44 -5.31 4.48 -22.22
C LYS A 44 -6.17 5.70 -22.59
N SER A 45 -6.10 6.73 -21.75
CA SER A 45 -6.70 8.05 -21.96
C SER A 45 -5.91 8.94 -22.94
N GLY A 46 -4.79 8.45 -23.48
CA GLY A 46 -3.88 9.25 -24.32
C GLY A 46 -3.14 10.36 -23.53
N ALA A 47 -3.23 10.35 -22.21
CA ALA A 47 -2.64 11.34 -21.33
C ALA A 47 -1.17 11.01 -21.05
N SER A 48 -0.30 12.02 -21.14
CA SER A 48 1.04 11.99 -20.54
C SER A 48 0.97 12.91 -19.33
N LEU A 49 1.00 12.34 -18.13
CA LEU A 49 0.82 13.13 -16.91
C LEU A 49 2.17 13.72 -16.49
N ALA A 50 2.22 15.05 -16.43
CA ALA A 50 3.38 15.74 -15.89
C ALA A 50 3.45 15.47 -14.37
N ILE A 51 4.64 15.10 -13.91
CA ILE A 51 4.94 14.86 -12.50
C ILE A 51 5.64 16.11 -11.95
N ASP A 52 5.14 16.64 -10.84
CA ASP A 52 5.90 17.57 -10.02
C ASP A 52 6.99 16.78 -9.26
N TYR A 53 8.24 17.05 -9.60
CA TYR A 53 9.36 16.38 -8.95
C TYR A 53 9.50 16.71 -7.45
N ARG A 54 8.85 17.77 -6.95
CA ARG A 54 9.07 18.27 -5.57
C ARG A 54 8.45 17.34 -4.51
N PRO A 55 7.16 16.95 -4.58
CA PRO A 55 6.61 15.96 -3.66
C PRO A 55 7.31 14.60 -3.80
N VAL A 56 7.58 14.16 -5.03
CA VAL A 56 8.27 12.89 -5.29
C VAL A 56 9.66 12.86 -4.66
N SER A 57 10.45 13.93 -4.82
CA SER A 57 11.79 14.00 -4.22
C SER A 57 11.73 13.97 -2.69
N ARG A 58 10.76 14.66 -2.08
CA ARG A 58 10.54 14.64 -0.63
C ARG A 58 10.25 13.22 -0.14
N ASP A 59 9.31 12.52 -0.79
CA ASP A 59 8.88 11.18 -0.35
C ASP A 59 9.99 10.16 -0.56
N VAL A 60 10.71 10.24 -1.69
CA VAL A 60 11.91 9.44 -1.94
C VAL A 60 12.99 9.69 -0.89
N CYS A 61 13.19 10.93 -0.44
CA CYS A 61 14.16 11.23 0.62
C CYS A 61 13.78 10.56 1.95
N PHE A 62 12.49 10.63 2.34
CA PHE A 62 12.03 9.95 3.56
C PHE A 62 12.11 8.44 3.45
N TYR A 63 11.81 7.89 2.27
CA TYR A 63 11.94 6.46 2.03
C TYR A 63 13.41 5.99 2.00
N SER A 64 14.30 6.78 1.40
CA SER A 64 15.75 6.49 1.45
C SER A 64 16.28 6.55 2.87
N TYR A 65 15.77 7.48 3.68
CA TYR A 65 16.09 7.57 5.10
C TYR A 65 15.56 6.35 5.89
N SER A 66 14.35 5.87 5.62
CA SER A 66 13.83 4.67 6.29
C SER A 66 14.61 3.41 5.93
N ILE A 67 14.99 3.24 4.65
CA ILE A 67 15.87 2.14 4.22
C ILE A 67 17.25 2.23 4.91
N LEU A 68 17.80 3.44 5.06
CA LEU A 68 19.07 3.63 5.75
C LEU A 68 18.98 3.24 7.24
N LEU A 69 17.92 3.65 7.94
CA LEU A 69 17.69 3.25 9.32
C LEU A 69 17.58 1.72 9.44
N LEU A 70 16.80 1.10 8.55
CA LEU A 70 16.67 -0.35 8.47
C LEU A 70 18.04 -1.01 8.29
N ALA A 71 18.86 -0.51 7.36
CA ALA A 71 20.20 -1.04 7.11
C ALA A 71 21.13 -0.94 8.33
N LEU A 72 21.03 0.14 9.11
CA LEU A 72 21.88 0.38 10.28
C LEU A 72 21.51 -0.52 11.46
N PHE A 73 20.22 -0.59 11.79
CA PHE A 73 19.73 -1.35 12.95
C PHE A 73 19.76 -2.86 12.74
N PHE A 74 19.97 -3.32 11.50
CA PHE A 74 20.07 -4.75 11.20
C PHE A 74 21.49 -5.30 11.21
N THR A 75 22.51 -4.46 11.41
CA THR A 75 23.92 -4.86 11.25
C THR A 75 24.34 -5.96 12.22
N ASP A 76 23.84 -5.93 13.45
CA ASP A 76 24.13 -6.91 14.50
C ASP A 76 23.07 -8.02 14.61
N GLY A 77 21.95 -7.91 13.89
CA GLY A 77 20.87 -8.90 13.82
C GLY A 77 20.06 -9.00 15.10
N VAL A 78 20.13 -7.96 15.93
CA VAL A 78 19.39 -7.85 17.17
C VAL A 78 18.76 -6.48 17.18
N ILE A 79 17.43 -6.40 17.17
CA ILE A 79 16.73 -5.14 17.28
C ILE A 79 16.53 -4.84 18.76
N GLU A 80 17.25 -3.83 19.23
CA GLU A 80 17.11 -3.30 20.59
C GLU A 80 15.89 -2.38 20.70
N MET A 81 15.36 -2.22 21.91
CA MET A 81 14.15 -1.42 22.16
C MET A 81 14.27 0.02 21.64
N TRP A 82 15.46 0.63 21.75
CA TRP A 82 15.67 2.01 21.32
C TRP A 82 15.72 2.14 19.80
N GLU A 83 16.18 1.11 19.07
CA GLU A 83 16.22 1.09 17.61
C GLU A 83 14.80 1.02 17.05
N ALA A 84 13.99 0.10 17.57
CA ALA A 84 12.57 -0.01 17.24
C ALA A 84 11.81 1.28 17.58
N LEU A 85 12.11 1.88 18.74
CA LEU A 85 11.52 3.17 19.14
C LEU A 85 11.92 4.31 18.20
N ILE A 86 13.18 4.37 17.75
CA ILE A 86 13.62 5.38 16.78
C ILE A 86 12.87 5.22 15.46
N MET A 87 12.73 4.01 14.94
CA MET A 87 11.98 3.78 13.70
C MET A 87 10.54 4.25 13.83
N TRP A 88 9.87 3.86 14.91
CA TRP A 88 8.49 4.26 15.17
C TRP A 88 8.33 5.78 15.34
N LEU A 89 9.17 6.43 16.16
CA LEU A 89 9.14 7.88 16.36
C LEU A 89 9.51 8.65 15.09
N SER A 90 10.38 8.09 14.24
CA SER A 90 10.72 8.68 12.95
C SER A 90 9.49 8.77 12.03
N TYR A 91 8.59 7.77 12.07
CA TYR A 91 7.32 7.85 11.35
C TYR A 91 6.41 8.97 11.88
N LEU A 92 6.33 9.14 13.20
CA LEU A 92 5.58 10.27 13.78
C LEU A 92 6.19 11.62 13.39
N GLY A 93 7.53 11.70 13.31
CA GLY A 93 8.25 12.86 12.81
C GLY A 93 7.94 13.14 11.33
N TYR A 94 7.88 12.10 10.50
CA TYR A 94 7.44 12.18 9.11
C TYR A 94 6.01 12.73 8.99
N ILE A 95 5.04 12.19 9.75
CA ILE A 95 3.67 12.73 9.78
C ILE A 95 3.66 14.20 10.19
N ALA A 96 4.36 14.55 11.27
CA ALA A 96 4.43 15.94 11.75
C ALA A 96 5.01 16.88 10.68
N PHE A 97 6.03 16.45 9.93
CA PHE A 97 6.56 17.19 8.79
C PHE A 97 5.52 17.35 7.68
N MET A 98 4.79 16.27 7.36
CA MET A 98 3.76 16.26 6.32
C MET A 98 2.59 17.21 6.65
N THR A 99 2.22 17.39 7.92
CA THR A 99 1.21 18.39 8.31
C THR A 99 1.60 19.84 7.98
N GLN A 100 2.89 20.10 7.76
CA GLN A 100 3.42 21.43 7.42
C GLN A 100 3.78 21.56 5.94
N ASN A 101 3.50 20.52 5.15
CA ASN A 101 3.97 20.39 3.78
C ASN A 101 3.55 21.56 2.86
N GLU A 102 2.30 22.01 2.93
CA GLU A 102 1.81 23.12 2.10
C GLU A 102 2.61 24.42 2.32
N LYS A 103 3.02 24.69 3.57
CA LYS A 103 3.84 25.86 3.91
C LYS A 103 5.26 25.76 3.37
N ILE A 104 5.75 24.53 3.18
CA ILE A 104 7.09 24.24 2.66
C ILE A 104 7.06 24.30 1.13
N LEU A 105 6.09 23.64 0.49
CA LEU A 105 5.92 23.63 -0.97
C LEU A 105 5.51 25.00 -1.52
N GLY A 106 4.72 25.78 -0.79
CA GLY A 106 4.33 27.14 -1.18
C GLY A 106 5.51 28.12 -1.33
N LYS A 107 6.70 27.79 -0.80
CA LYS A 107 7.93 28.56 -0.98
C LYS A 107 8.70 28.20 -2.25
N CYS A 108 8.36 27.08 -2.89
CA CYS A 108 9.00 26.61 -4.11
C CYS A 108 8.17 27.05 -5.33
N LYS A 109 8.80 27.59 -6.37
CA LYS A 109 8.10 27.89 -7.62
C LYS A 109 7.65 26.58 -8.28
N PRO A 110 6.37 26.47 -8.70
CA PRO A 110 5.94 25.32 -9.46
C PRO A 110 6.70 25.22 -10.78
N PRO A 111 7.03 24.00 -11.24
CA PRO A 111 7.45 23.82 -12.62
C PRO A 111 6.35 24.34 -13.55
N ALA A 112 6.72 24.92 -14.68
CA ALA A 112 5.75 25.34 -15.68
C ALA A 112 5.17 24.08 -16.33
N SER A 113 4.08 23.53 -15.79
CA SER A 113 3.35 22.43 -16.42
C SER A 113 2.35 23.00 -17.43
N GLU A 114 2.50 22.59 -18.70
CA GLU A 114 1.39 22.63 -19.65
C GLU A 114 0.29 21.72 -19.09
N SER A 115 -0.80 22.34 -18.64
CA SER A 115 -1.95 21.65 -18.07
C SER A 115 -2.64 20.80 -19.13
N TYR A 116 -2.46 19.48 -19.08
CA TYR A 116 -3.32 18.57 -19.82
C TYR A 116 -4.66 18.43 -19.06
N LYS A 117 -5.76 18.82 -19.70
CA LYS A 117 -7.13 18.62 -19.19
C LYS A 117 -7.58 17.22 -19.60
N VAL A 118 -7.96 16.41 -18.61
CA VAL A 118 -8.61 15.11 -18.80
C VAL A 118 -9.89 15.30 -19.63
N SER A 119 -10.07 14.50 -20.69
CA SER A 119 -11.28 14.50 -21.53
C SER A 119 -12.41 13.74 -20.83
N PRO A 120 -13.69 14.09 -21.01
CA PRO A 120 -14.82 13.31 -20.47
C PRO A 120 -14.86 11.84 -20.93
N GLU A 121 -14.16 11.51 -22.02
CA GLU A 121 -14.00 10.13 -22.51
C GLU A 121 -12.99 9.33 -21.67
N ASP A 122 -12.03 10.01 -21.04
CA ASP A 122 -10.99 9.45 -20.19
C ASP A 122 -11.51 9.16 -18.78
N ASP A 123 -12.42 10.01 -18.29
CA ASP A 123 -13.20 9.74 -17.08
C ASP A 123 -13.91 8.40 -17.26
N LYS A 124 -14.67 8.21 -18.34
CA LYS A 124 -15.42 6.97 -18.57
C LYS A 124 -14.51 5.73 -18.73
N ALA A 125 -13.42 5.85 -19.49
CA ALA A 125 -12.49 4.74 -19.74
C ALA A 125 -11.79 4.23 -18.47
N ALA A 126 -11.60 5.11 -17.51
CA ALA A 126 -10.95 4.77 -16.27
C ALA A 126 -11.97 4.40 -15.17
N GLU A 127 -13.25 4.71 -15.39
CA GLU A 127 -14.41 4.13 -14.68
C GLU A 127 -14.54 2.66 -15.07
N ASP A 128 -14.43 2.37 -16.36
CA ASP A 128 -14.41 1.02 -16.90
C ASP A 128 -13.17 0.23 -16.44
N ALA A 129 -12.00 0.88 -16.29
CA ALA A 129 -10.81 0.24 -15.74
C ALA A 129 -10.92 -0.05 -14.23
N ALA A 130 -11.47 0.90 -13.45
CA ALA A 130 -11.80 0.68 -12.04
C ALA A 130 -12.88 -0.39 -11.87
N ALA A 131 -13.85 -0.46 -12.78
CA ALA A 131 -14.84 -1.52 -12.85
C ALA A 131 -14.16 -2.88 -13.10
N VAL A 132 -13.28 -3.00 -14.11
CA VAL A 132 -12.54 -4.26 -14.41
C VAL A 132 -11.60 -4.70 -13.27
N LEU A 133 -11.02 -3.76 -12.52
CA LEU A 133 -10.21 -4.07 -11.32
C LEU A 133 -11.09 -4.43 -10.11
N SER A 134 -12.32 -3.93 -10.06
CA SER A 134 -13.34 -4.36 -9.10
C SER A 134 -13.97 -5.71 -9.45
N GLU A 135 -14.06 -6.06 -10.75
CA GLU A 135 -14.45 -7.38 -11.28
C GLU A 135 -13.38 -8.45 -10.95
N GLY A 136 -12.15 -8.01 -10.66
CA GLY A 136 -11.06 -8.79 -10.05
C GLY A 136 -11.09 -8.82 -8.52
N GLY A 137 -12.27 -8.80 -7.89
CA GLY A 137 -12.41 -9.15 -6.48
C GLY A 137 -11.78 -8.17 -5.50
N PHE A 138 -12.14 -6.89 -5.59
CA PHE A 138 -12.03 -5.96 -4.45
C PHE A 138 -13.04 -4.83 -4.60
N LYS A 139 -14.21 -4.97 -3.97
CA LYS A 139 -15.06 -3.81 -3.67
C LYS A 139 -14.41 -3.08 -2.51
N SER A 140 -13.72 -1.98 -2.82
CA SER A 140 -13.15 -1.06 -1.83
C SER A 140 -14.27 -0.61 -0.89
N GLY A 141 -14.16 -0.98 0.38
CA GLY A 141 -14.84 -0.26 1.43
C GLY A 141 -14.23 1.13 1.49
N ASP A 142 -15.10 2.13 1.43
CA ASP A 142 -14.82 3.55 1.57
C ASP A 142 -13.60 3.83 2.46
N SER A 143 -12.50 4.19 1.81
CA SER A 143 -11.33 4.83 2.43
C SER A 143 -11.33 6.26 1.92
N THR A 144 -12.22 7.06 2.50
CA THR A 144 -12.20 8.51 2.37
C THR A 144 -10.96 9.02 3.10
N GLU A 145 -9.87 9.25 2.36
CA GLU A 145 -8.81 10.13 2.83
C GLU A 145 -9.34 11.56 2.89
N ALA A 146 -9.32 12.11 4.09
CA ALA A 146 -9.65 13.49 4.38
C ALA A 146 -8.55 14.43 3.83
N GLY A 147 -8.90 15.26 2.87
CA GLY A 147 -8.08 16.37 2.39
C GLY A 147 -8.94 17.38 1.63
N GLY A 148 -9.61 18.27 2.35
CA GLY A 148 -10.59 19.17 1.77
C GLY A 148 -10.00 20.41 1.08
N GLU A 149 -10.77 20.96 0.15
CA GLU A 149 -10.94 22.40 -0.01
C GLU A 149 -12.39 22.71 -0.42
N LYS A 150 -13.13 23.36 0.48
CA LYS A 150 -14.45 23.94 0.18
C LYS A 150 -14.26 25.22 -0.64
N LYS A 151 -14.92 25.31 -1.80
CA LYS A 151 -15.38 26.59 -2.33
C LYS A 151 -16.89 26.63 -2.31
N GLU A 152 -17.41 27.51 -1.46
CA GLU A 152 -18.81 27.89 -1.39
C GLU A 152 -19.23 28.58 -2.70
N GLY A 153 -20.38 28.17 -3.21
CA GLY A 153 -21.14 28.83 -4.26
C GLY A 153 -22.59 28.40 -4.13
N GLU A 154 -23.39 29.27 -3.51
CA GLU A 154 -24.83 29.12 -3.34
C GLU A 154 -25.56 28.95 -4.68
N GLY A 155 -26.58 28.08 -4.70
CA GLY A 155 -27.50 27.91 -5.81
C GLY A 155 -28.52 26.82 -5.52
N GLU A 156 -29.71 27.24 -5.09
CA GLU A 156 -30.89 26.42 -4.78
C GLU A 156 -31.31 25.46 -5.91
N GLY A 157 -31.85 24.30 -5.54
CA GLY A 157 -32.61 23.42 -6.43
C GLY A 157 -32.54 21.98 -5.97
N GLY A 158 -33.62 21.51 -5.33
CA GLY A 158 -33.71 20.14 -4.83
C GLY A 158 -33.75 19.11 -5.96
N ASP A 159 -33.25 17.92 -5.65
CA ASP A 159 -34.01 16.69 -5.72
C ASP A 159 -33.31 15.65 -4.83
N ASP A 160 -34.12 14.86 -4.15
CA ASP A 160 -33.70 13.78 -3.27
C ASP A 160 -32.95 12.69 -4.07
N GLU A 161 -31.63 12.63 -3.94
CA GLU A 161 -30.83 11.46 -4.38
C GLU A 161 -30.18 10.82 -3.15
N ASP A 162 -31.00 10.13 -2.35
CA ASP A 162 -30.53 9.04 -1.48
C ASP A 162 -30.17 7.84 -2.38
N GLU A 163 -29.09 7.91 -3.16
CA GLU A 163 -28.46 6.73 -3.75
C GLU A 163 -27.59 6.03 -2.68
N ASP A 164 -28.25 5.46 -1.67
CA ASP A 164 -27.62 4.54 -0.73
C ASP A 164 -27.38 3.20 -1.45
N GLY A 165 -26.19 3.04 -2.02
CA GLY A 165 -25.72 1.79 -2.61
C GLY A 165 -25.76 0.68 -1.57
N SER A 166 -26.83 -0.14 -1.59
CA SER A 166 -27.03 -1.19 -0.60
C SER A 166 -25.79 -2.10 -0.48
N ARG A 167 -25.35 -2.41 0.75
CA ARG A 167 -24.18 -3.27 1.04
C ARG A 167 -24.19 -4.64 0.32
N PHE A 168 -25.36 -5.08 -0.13
CA PHE A 168 -25.59 -6.33 -0.88
C PHE A 168 -26.01 -6.07 -2.34
N ALA A 169 -25.49 -5.01 -2.96
CA ALA A 169 -25.73 -4.72 -4.36
C ALA A 169 -25.32 -5.92 -5.22
N LEU A 170 -26.29 -6.44 -5.98
CA LEU A 170 -26.12 -7.59 -6.86
C LEU A 170 -25.15 -7.23 -8.00
N PRO A 171 -24.27 -8.15 -8.40
CA PRO A 171 -23.37 -7.92 -9.52
C PRO A 171 -24.13 -7.81 -10.85
N ASP A 172 -23.73 -6.86 -11.70
CA ASP A 172 -24.30 -6.64 -13.02
C ASP A 172 -23.72 -7.60 -14.08
N SER A 173 -22.47 -8.05 -13.88
CA SER A 173 -21.71 -8.91 -14.80
C SER A 173 -21.73 -10.37 -14.36
N ALA A 174 -21.85 -11.30 -15.33
CA ALA A 174 -21.82 -12.74 -15.07
C ALA A 174 -20.48 -13.21 -14.44
N GLY A 175 -19.39 -12.47 -14.68
CA GLY A 175 -18.05 -12.76 -14.16
C GLY A 175 -17.89 -12.50 -12.66
N ASP A 176 -18.72 -11.63 -12.08
CA ASP A 176 -18.57 -11.17 -10.69
C ASP A 176 -19.32 -12.04 -9.69
N TRP A 177 -20.26 -12.85 -10.17
CA TRP A 177 -21.08 -13.73 -9.35
C TRP A 177 -20.26 -14.66 -8.43
N PRO A 178 -19.18 -15.33 -8.90
CA PRO A 178 -18.36 -16.17 -8.03
C PRO A 178 -17.74 -15.40 -6.85
N LEU A 179 -17.18 -14.22 -7.12
CA LEU A 179 -16.56 -13.37 -6.10
C LEU A 179 -17.61 -12.75 -5.16
N TYR A 180 -18.77 -12.37 -5.69
CA TYR A 180 -19.89 -11.90 -4.88
C TYR A 180 -20.37 -13.00 -3.93
N ILE A 181 -20.63 -14.22 -4.41
CA ILE A 181 -21.05 -15.34 -3.57
C ILE A 181 -20.02 -15.64 -2.46
N LEU A 182 -18.73 -15.56 -2.79
CA LEU A 182 -17.65 -15.77 -1.83
C LEU A 182 -17.57 -14.63 -0.79
N SER A 183 -17.81 -13.38 -1.18
CA SER A 183 -17.72 -12.21 -0.31
C SER A 183 -18.97 -11.98 0.56
N VAL A 184 -20.15 -12.39 0.12
CA VAL A 184 -21.42 -12.29 0.87
C VAL A 184 -21.33 -12.72 2.34
N PRO A 185 -20.77 -13.89 2.70
CA PRO A 185 -20.64 -14.27 4.12
C PRO A 185 -19.76 -13.30 4.92
N PHE A 186 -18.70 -12.75 4.32
CA PHE A 186 -17.84 -11.75 4.94
C PHE A 186 -18.57 -10.41 5.09
N ILE A 187 -19.23 -9.92 4.02
CA ILE A 187 -20.05 -8.70 4.05
C ILE A 187 -21.14 -8.79 5.11
N ALA A 188 -21.80 -9.94 5.24
CA ALA A 188 -22.79 -10.18 6.28
C ALA A 188 -22.18 -10.14 7.69
N MET A 189 -21.03 -10.79 7.91
CA MET A 189 -20.32 -10.72 9.19
C MET A 189 -19.90 -9.29 9.55
N PHE A 190 -19.35 -8.53 8.59
CA PHE A 190 -18.93 -7.14 8.82
C PHE A 190 -20.14 -6.23 9.04
N THR A 191 -21.25 -6.46 8.34
CA THR A 191 -22.48 -5.67 8.52
C THR A 191 -23.09 -5.87 9.91
N VAL A 192 -23.00 -7.08 10.46
CA VAL A 192 -23.51 -7.38 11.80
C VAL A 192 -22.59 -6.86 12.90
N SER A 193 -21.28 -6.85 12.66
CA SER A 193 -20.28 -6.55 13.70
C SER A 193 -19.77 -5.10 13.69
N ILE A 194 -19.72 -4.44 12.53
CA ILE A 194 -19.19 -3.09 12.36
C ILE A 194 -20.36 -2.10 12.18
N PRO A 195 -20.53 -1.13 13.10
CA PRO A 195 -21.56 -0.10 12.97
C PRO A 195 -21.37 0.73 11.70
N ASP A 196 -22.46 0.97 10.97
CA ASP A 196 -22.43 1.76 9.75
C ASP A 196 -22.50 3.26 10.01
N CYS A 197 -21.35 3.93 9.94
CA CYS A 197 -21.27 5.37 10.17
C CYS A 197 -21.93 6.21 9.07
N ALA A 198 -22.21 5.62 7.89
CA ALA A 198 -22.97 6.30 6.83
C ALA A 198 -24.45 6.48 7.22
N THR A 199 -24.97 5.67 8.15
CA THR A 199 -26.35 5.81 8.63
C THR A 199 -26.45 6.87 9.72
N LYS A 200 -27.48 7.74 9.64
CA LYS A 200 -27.78 8.77 10.67
C LYS A 200 -27.88 8.21 12.10
N LYS A 201 -28.16 6.91 12.26
CA LYS A 201 -28.26 6.25 13.57
C LYS A 201 -26.90 6.02 14.24
N PHE A 202 -25.84 5.80 13.45
CA PHE A 202 -24.52 5.42 13.95
C PHE A 202 -23.40 6.39 13.53
N GLU A 203 -23.74 7.58 13.03
CA GLU A 203 -22.79 8.63 12.63
C GLU A 203 -21.72 8.94 13.70
N ASN A 204 -22.11 8.97 14.99
CA ASN A 204 -21.21 9.23 16.10
C ASN A 204 -20.41 8.00 16.59
N TRP A 205 -20.63 6.83 16.00
CA TRP A 205 -19.99 5.57 16.40
C TRP A 205 -18.68 5.30 15.63
N TYR A 206 -18.20 6.28 14.87
CA TYR A 206 -16.96 6.19 14.11
C TYR A 206 -15.74 5.68 14.90
N PRO A 207 -15.52 6.02 16.20
CA PRO A 207 -14.38 5.46 16.93
C PRO A 207 -14.54 3.94 17.13
N LEU A 208 -15.75 3.48 17.40
CA LEU A 208 -16.02 2.05 17.60
C LEU A 208 -15.86 1.29 16.28
N SER A 209 -16.41 1.83 15.18
CA SER A 209 -16.26 1.23 13.85
C SER A 209 -14.79 1.14 13.45
N PHE A 210 -13.99 2.18 13.71
CA PHE A 210 -12.54 2.18 13.47
C PHE A 210 -11.83 1.05 14.21
N PHE A 211 -12.02 0.91 15.52
CA PHE A 211 -11.39 -0.17 16.29
C PHE A 211 -11.89 -1.57 15.91
N MET A 212 -13.18 -1.71 15.59
CA MET A 212 -13.73 -2.98 15.09
C MET A 212 -13.14 -3.38 13.73
N SER A 213 -12.95 -2.41 12.83
CA SER A 213 -12.28 -2.66 11.54
C SER A 213 -10.83 -3.10 11.74
N ILE A 214 -10.06 -2.44 12.61
CA ILE A 214 -8.68 -2.85 12.95
C ILE A 214 -8.65 -4.29 13.47
N MET A 215 -9.57 -4.63 14.36
CA MET A 215 -9.67 -5.99 14.90
C MET A 215 -9.94 -7.02 13.80
N TRP A 216 -10.88 -6.74 12.90
CA TRP A 216 -11.19 -7.63 11.77
C TRP A 216 -10.02 -7.76 10.79
N ILE A 217 -9.34 -6.67 10.46
CA ILE A 217 -8.12 -6.69 9.64
C ILE A 217 -7.09 -7.61 10.31
N GLY A 218 -6.86 -7.48 11.61
CA GLY A 218 -5.95 -8.35 12.35
C GLY A 218 -6.33 -9.85 12.28
N ILE A 219 -7.61 -10.18 12.45
CA ILE A 219 -8.11 -11.56 12.33
C ILE A 219 -7.90 -12.11 10.91
N LEU A 220 -8.27 -11.33 9.89
CA LEU A 220 -8.15 -11.74 8.49
C LEU A 220 -6.68 -11.87 8.07
N CYS A 221 -5.81 -10.96 8.50
CA CYS A 221 -4.37 -11.04 8.24
C CYS A 221 -3.76 -12.31 8.85
N HIS A 222 -4.14 -12.68 10.08
CA HIS A 222 -3.67 -13.90 10.72
C HIS A 222 -4.08 -15.15 9.90
N VAL A 223 -5.35 -15.25 9.53
CA VAL A 223 -5.87 -16.35 8.69
C VAL A 223 -5.20 -16.38 7.31
N MET A 224 -4.98 -15.21 6.70
CA MET A 224 -4.29 -15.08 5.41
C MET A 224 -2.87 -15.63 5.47
N VAL A 225 -2.09 -15.25 6.47
CA VAL A 225 -0.70 -15.71 6.64
C VAL A 225 -0.66 -17.22 6.90
N GLU A 226 -1.51 -17.76 7.78
CA GLU A 226 -1.56 -19.21 8.04
C GLU A 226 -1.93 -20.01 6.78
N PHE A 227 -2.90 -19.53 6.01
CA PHE A 227 -3.30 -20.17 4.78
C PHE A 227 -2.21 -20.12 3.71
N ALA A 228 -1.52 -18.97 3.57
CA ALA A 228 -0.41 -18.82 2.64
C ALA A 228 0.76 -19.75 2.98
N VAL A 229 1.14 -19.85 4.27
CA VAL A 229 2.18 -20.77 4.74
C VAL A 229 1.75 -22.24 4.53
N GLY A 230 0.48 -22.56 4.80
CA GLY A 230 -0.07 -23.88 4.53
C GLY A 230 0.01 -24.27 3.05
N ILE A 231 -0.34 -23.36 2.14
CA ILE A 231 -0.18 -23.55 0.69
C ILE A 231 1.29 -23.70 0.32
N ALA A 232 2.18 -22.85 0.86
CA ALA A 232 3.61 -22.90 0.57
C ALA A 232 4.18 -24.28 0.92
N CYS A 233 3.81 -24.83 2.08
CA CYS A 233 4.22 -26.16 2.53
C CYS A 233 3.71 -27.27 1.59
N ILE A 234 2.47 -27.19 1.11
CA ILE A 234 1.89 -28.21 0.20
C ILE A 234 2.53 -28.10 -1.20
N ALA A 235 2.75 -26.87 -1.67
CA ALA A 235 3.32 -26.60 -2.98
C ALA A 235 4.85 -26.75 -3.00
N SER A 236 5.49 -27.00 -1.85
CA SER A 236 6.96 -27.02 -1.68
C SER A 236 7.63 -25.73 -2.18
N ILE A 237 6.99 -24.59 -1.90
CA ILE A 237 7.50 -23.26 -2.22
C ILE A 237 8.13 -22.68 -0.94
N ASP A 238 9.26 -22.01 -1.08
CA ASP A 238 9.93 -21.36 0.04
C ASP A 238 9.02 -20.29 0.70
N PRO A 239 8.86 -20.28 2.04
CA PRO A 239 8.05 -19.28 2.74
C PRO A 239 8.47 -17.83 2.48
N ILE A 240 9.76 -17.57 2.24
CA ILE A 240 10.28 -16.24 1.87
C ILE A 240 9.72 -15.84 0.51
N VAL A 241 9.75 -16.73 -0.49
CA VAL A 241 9.15 -16.47 -1.81
C VAL A 241 7.64 -16.23 -1.70
N MET A 242 6.95 -16.99 -0.84
CA MET A 242 5.53 -16.78 -0.56
C MET A 242 5.26 -15.39 0.04
N GLY A 243 6.10 -14.95 1.00
CA GLY A 243 6.05 -13.61 1.58
C GLY A 243 6.30 -12.52 0.55
N VAL A 244 7.43 -12.61 -0.16
CA VAL A 244 7.91 -11.61 -1.13
C VAL A 244 7.00 -11.47 -2.35
N LEU A 245 6.36 -12.53 -2.82
CA LEU A 245 5.59 -12.48 -4.08
C LEU A 245 4.07 -12.53 -3.88
N VAL A 246 3.57 -13.37 -2.97
CA VAL A 246 2.12 -13.61 -2.87
C VAL A 246 1.49 -12.72 -1.80
N LEU A 247 2.05 -12.74 -0.58
CA LEU A 247 1.54 -11.92 0.52
C LEU A 247 1.78 -10.43 0.26
N ALA A 248 2.94 -10.08 -0.30
CA ALA A 248 3.28 -8.73 -0.72
C ALA A 248 2.25 -8.15 -1.72
N VAL A 249 1.89 -8.91 -2.76
CA VAL A 249 0.89 -8.46 -3.74
C VAL A 249 -0.47 -8.30 -3.08
N GLY A 250 -0.89 -9.25 -2.24
CA GLY A 250 -2.20 -9.22 -1.58
C GLY A 250 -2.39 -7.98 -0.69
N THR A 251 -1.36 -7.59 0.07
CA THR A 251 -1.39 -6.40 0.94
C THR A 251 -1.35 -5.08 0.16
N SER A 252 -0.81 -5.09 -1.06
CA SER A 252 -0.61 -3.90 -1.90
C SER A 252 -1.74 -3.65 -2.91
N VAL A 253 -2.72 -4.56 -3.03
CA VAL A 253 -3.87 -4.39 -3.93
C VAL A 253 -4.69 -3.13 -3.64
N PRO A 254 -5.04 -2.81 -2.37
CA PRO A 254 -5.79 -1.59 -2.06
C PRO A 254 -5.05 -0.32 -2.49
N ASP A 255 -3.74 -0.26 -2.24
CA ASP A 255 -2.88 0.86 -2.65
C ASP A 255 -2.81 1.00 -4.17
N ALA A 256 -2.79 -0.14 -4.88
CA ALA A 256 -2.81 -0.16 -6.34
C ALA A 256 -4.09 0.50 -6.87
N ILE A 257 -5.24 0.14 -6.30
CA ILE A 257 -6.53 0.69 -6.67
C ILE A 257 -6.58 2.20 -6.41
N GLY A 258 -6.19 2.65 -5.21
CA GLY A 258 -6.15 4.08 -4.88
C GLY A 258 -5.25 4.89 -5.82
N SER A 259 -4.06 4.38 -6.11
CA SER A 259 -3.12 5.05 -7.02
C SER A 259 -3.60 5.08 -8.47
N MET A 260 -4.23 4.01 -8.94
CA MET A 260 -4.83 3.96 -10.28
C MET A 260 -6.00 4.95 -10.41
N ILE A 261 -6.82 5.12 -9.37
CA ILE A 261 -7.90 6.11 -9.33
C ILE A 261 -7.32 7.53 -9.36
N ALA A 262 -6.28 7.83 -8.60
CA ALA A 262 -5.61 9.12 -8.65
C ALA A 262 -5.01 9.41 -10.03
N ALA A 263 -4.32 8.44 -10.63
CA ALA A 263 -3.75 8.57 -11.97
C ALA A 263 -4.82 8.76 -13.05
N ARG A 264 -5.94 8.06 -12.91
CA ARG A 264 -7.14 8.28 -13.74
C ARG A 264 -7.61 9.73 -13.71
N ASN A 265 -7.65 10.34 -12.53
CA ASN A 265 -8.08 11.72 -12.34
C ASN A 265 -7.04 12.76 -12.81
N GLY A 266 -5.94 12.30 -13.43
CA GLY A 266 -4.84 13.14 -13.87
C GLY A 266 -3.86 13.52 -12.76
N GLU A 267 -4.00 12.92 -11.57
CA GLU A 267 -3.22 13.23 -10.37
C GLU A 267 -2.02 12.28 -10.23
N ALA A 268 -1.11 12.29 -11.20
CA ALA A 268 0.07 11.43 -11.20
C ALA A 268 0.96 11.61 -9.95
N ASP A 269 1.04 12.84 -9.44
CA ASP A 269 1.79 13.14 -8.22
C ASP A 269 1.19 12.42 -7.00
N MET A 270 -0.14 12.35 -6.92
CA MET A 270 -0.83 11.64 -5.83
C MET A 270 -0.66 10.13 -5.98
N ALA A 271 -0.75 9.61 -7.21
CA ALA A 271 -0.51 8.19 -7.47
C ALA A 271 0.91 7.75 -7.04
N ILE A 272 1.94 8.55 -7.34
CA ILE A 272 3.31 8.26 -6.93
C ILE A 272 3.50 8.48 -5.42
N ALA A 273 2.92 9.54 -4.86
CA ALA A 273 3.01 9.82 -3.43
C ALA A 273 2.39 8.70 -2.58
N ASN A 274 1.28 8.12 -3.03
CA ASN A 274 0.67 6.96 -2.39
C ASN A 274 1.63 5.75 -2.42
N ALA A 275 2.14 5.40 -3.60
CA ALA A 275 3.05 4.26 -3.79
C ALA A 275 4.38 4.39 -3.02
N VAL A 276 4.93 5.60 -2.85
CA VAL A 276 6.17 5.83 -2.10
C VAL A 276 5.89 6.00 -0.61
N GLY A 277 4.78 6.66 -0.25
CA GLY A 277 4.38 6.95 1.12
C GLY A 277 3.99 5.70 1.92
N SER A 278 3.29 4.74 1.30
CA SER A 278 2.97 3.45 1.93
C SER A 278 4.25 2.69 2.31
N ASN A 279 5.29 2.72 1.48
CA ASN A 279 6.57 2.07 1.80
C ASN A 279 7.30 2.72 2.99
N VAL A 280 7.15 4.03 3.18
CA VAL A 280 7.67 4.72 4.37
C VAL A 280 6.95 4.23 5.62
N PHE A 281 5.63 4.07 5.53
CA PHE A 281 4.80 3.51 6.60
C PHE A 281 5.20 2.07 6.93
N ASP A 282 5.34 1.20 5.93
CA ASP A 282 5.67 -0.22 6.12
C ASP A 282 7.01 -0.41 6.81
N VAL A 283 8.03 0.35 6.39
CA VAL A 283 9.36 0.25 6.99
C VAL A 283 9.39 0.86 8.38
N LEU A 284 8.89 2.09 8.58
CA LEU A 284 9.06 2.79 9.86
C LEU A 284 8.04 2.37 10.92
N LEU A 285 6.75 2.31 10.56
CA LEU A 285 5.69 1.90 11.48
C LEU A 285 5.48 0.39 11.44
N GLY A 286 5.38 -0.20 10.25
CA GLY A 286 5.07 -1.62 10.06
C GLY A 286 6.09 -2.57 10.69
N LEU A 287 7.37 -2.19 10.73
CA LEU A 287 8.41 -2.92 11.47
C LEU A 287 8.65 -2.33 12.87
N GLY A 288 8.84 -1.02 12.96
CA GLY A 288 9.28 -0.36 14.19
C GLY A 288 8.30 -0.55 15.35
N PHE A 289 6.99 -0.38 15.11
CA PHE A 289 6.00 -0.48 16.18
C PHE A 289 5.82 -1.93 16.69
N PRO A 290 5.65 -2.95 15.82
CA PRO A 290 5.57 -4.33 16.28
C PRO A 290 6.81 -4.82 17.03
N TRP A 291 8.03 -4.45 16.58
CA TRP A 291 9.25 -4.79 17.32
C TRP A 291 9.29 -4.12 18.68
N TRP A 292 9.01 -2.82 18.74
CA TRP A 292 8.99 -2.07 20.00
C TRP A 292 7.98 -2.69 20.97
N LEU A 293 6.77 -3.00 20.50
CA LEU A 293 5.73 -3.63 21.31
C LEU A 293 6.13 -5.05 21.78
N SER A 294 6.74 -5.84 20.90
CA SER A 294 7.22 -7.19 21.21
C SER A 294 8.28 -7.17 22.32
N ILE A 295 9.26 -6.26 22.23
CA ILE A 295 10.33 -6.10 23.24
C ILE A 295 9.73 -5.62 24.56
N MET A 296 8.77 -4.69 24.54
CA MET A 296 8.09 -4.21 25.74
C MET A 296 7.30 -5.31 26.46
N VAL A 297 6.68 -6.22 25.72
CA VAL A 297 5.88 -7.33 26.28
C VAL A 297 6.76 -8.49 26.74
N LYS A 298 7.80 -8.84 25.98
CA LYS A 298 8.68 -9.99 26.26
C LYS A 298 9.81 -9.65 27.22
N GLY A 299 10.28 -8.40 27.23
CA GLY A 299 11.41 -7.94 28.04
C GLY A 299 12.79 -8.38 27.52
N GLU A 300 12.86 -8.85 26.27
CA GLU A 300 14.07 -9.34 25.60
C GLU A 300 14.18 -8.71 24.21
N ASP A 301 15.41 -8.51 23.73
CA ASP A 301 15.67 -7.95 22.41
C ASP A 301 15.15 -8.87 21.29
N PHE A 302 14.78 -8.27 20.16
CA PHE A 302 14.18 -9.02 19.07
C PHE A 302 15.25 -9.52 18.11
N LEU A 303 15.50 -10.83 18.11
CA LEU A 303 16.45 -11.46 17.20
C LEU A 303 15.88 -11.49 15.78
N VAL A 304 16.66 -11.02 14.81
CA VAL A 304 16.31 -11.09 13.40
C VAL A 304 17.35 -11.89 12.65
N ASP A 305 16.89 -12.83 11.84
CA ASP A 305 17.76 -13.58 10.95
C ASP A 305 18.42 -12.62 9.97
N LYS A 306 19.76 -12.66 9.88
CA LYS A 306 20.58 -11.77 9.04
C LYS A 306 20.52 -12.15 7.56
N ASP A 307 20.10 -13.37 7.27
CA ASP A 307 20.14 -13.91 5.93
C ASP A 307 19.14 -13.16 5.03
N GLY A 308 19.64 -12.66 3.90
CA GLY A 308 18.84 -11.94 2.90
C GLY A 308 18.60 -10.44 3.16
N ILE A 309 18.80 -9.89 4.37
CA ILE A 309 18.53 -8.46 4.65
C ILE A 309 19.43 -7.53 3.86
N ILE A 310 20.74 -7.80 3.83
CA ILE A 310 21.68 -6.94 3.11
C ILE A 310 21.28 -6.91 1.63
N THR A 311 20.90 -8.07 1.08
CA THR A 311 20.38 -8.19 -0.28
C THR A 311 19.10 -7.37 -0.46
N ALA A 312 18.14 -7.49 0.46
CA ALA A 312 16.89 -6.73 0.45
C ALA A 312 17.12 -5.21 0.48
N VAL A 313 17.94 -4.71 1.42
CA VAL A 313 18.29 -3.29 1.54
C VAL A 313 18.93 -2.77 0.25
N ILE A 314 19.88 -3.52 -0.32
CA ILE A 314 20.53 -3.15 -1.58
C ILE A 314 19.50 -3.09 -2.71
N ILE A 315 18.61 -4.09 -2.81
CA ILE A 315 17.56 -4.13 -3.83
C ILE A 315 16.62 -2.93 -3.68
N LEU A 316 16.13 -2.64 -2.47
CA LEU A 316 15.24 -1.50 -2.21
C LEU A 316 15.91 -0.17 -2.59
N PHE A 317 17.16 0.03 -2.18
CA PHE A 317 17.89 1.26 -2.50
C PHE A 317 18.14 1.40 -4.01
N CYS A 318 18.56 0.33 -4.68
CA CYS A 318 18.73 0.29 -6.13
C CYS A 318 17.43 0.57 -6.87
N THR A 319 16.30 0.00 -6.41
CA THR A 319 14.99 0.21 -7.02
C THR A 319 14.55 1.66 -6.92
N VAL A 320 14.75 2.31 -5.76
CA VAL A 320 14.45 3.74 -5.60
C VAL A 320 15.29 4.60 -6.54
N LEU A 321 16.59 4.32 -6.64
CA LEU A 321 17.48 5.05 -7.56
C LEU A 321 17.08 4.85 -9.03
N LEU A 322 16.77 3.61 -9.42
CA LEU A 322 16.32 3.30 -10.77
C LEU A 322 14.97 3.96 -11.08
N PHE A 323 14.03 3.92 -10.13
CA PHE A 323 12.72 4.56 -10.26
C PHE A 323 12.86 6.07 -10.54
N VAL A 324 13.60 6.78 -9.68
CA VAL A 324 13.85 8.22 -9.88
C VAL A 324 14.62 8.47 -11.18
N GLY A 325 15.60 7.61 -11.50
CA GLY A 325 16.37 7.68 -12.75
C GLY A 325 15.49 7.56 -13.98
N VAL A 326 14.52 6.63 -14.00
CA VAL A 326 13.55 6.46 -15.08
C VAL A 326 12.64 7.68 -15.22
N LEU A 327 12.10 8.19 -14.11
CA LEU A 327 11.25 9.39 -14.13
C LEU A 327 12.02 10.63 -14.62
N ALA A 328 13.24 10.83 -14.13
CA ALA A 328 14.10 11.95 -14.52
C ALA A 328 14.53 11.84 -16.00
N ALA A 329 14.87 10.63 -16.48
CA ALA A 329 15.20 10.38 -17.88
C ALA A 329 14.00 10.65 -18.80
N ASN A 330 12.79 10.36 -18.35
CA ASN A 330 11.55 10.70 -19.05
C ASN A 330 11.05 12.12 -18.77
N LYS A 331 11.92 13.02 -18.30
CA LYS A 331 11.63 14.44 -18.05
C LYS A 331 10.42 14.67 -17.13
N TRP A 332 10.25 13.81 -16.12
CA TRP A 332 9.14 13.87 -15.16
C TRP A 332 7.77 13.79 -15.85
N GLN A 333 7.65 12.89 -16.82
CA GLN A 333 6.36 12.53 -17.41
C GLN A 333 6.04 11.06 -17.11
N MET A 334 4.81 10.80 -16.70
CA MET A 334 4.27 9.46 -16.57
C MET A 334 3.52 9.10 -17.85
N ASN A 335 4.05 8.13 -18.61
CA ASN A 335 3.47 7.64 -19.85
C ASN A 335 3.52 6.11 -19.91
N THR A 336 2.81 5.51 -20.87
CA THR A 336 2.77 4.05 -21.05
C THR A 336 4.15 3.43 -21.22
N THR A 337 5.11 4.15 -21.82
CA THR A 337 6.48 3.66 -22.01
C THR A 337 7.22 3.50 -20.67
N VAL A 338 7.12 4.49 -19.78
CA VAL A 338 7.62 4.38 -18.40
C VAL A 338 6.95 3.21 -17.70
N GLY A 339 5.64 3.05 -17.83
CA GLY A 339 4.91 1.94 -17.22
C GLY A 339 5.39 0.57 -17.70
N VAL A 340 5.56 0.38 -19.02
CA VAL A 340 6.12 -0.87 -19.58
C VAL A 340 7.54 -1.12 -19.06
N GLY A 341 8.36 -0.08 -18.95
CA GLY A 341 9.73 -0.18 -18.42
C GLY A 341 9.75 -0.64 -16.96
N LEU A 342 8.93 -0.01 -16.09
CA LEU A 342 8.83 -0.36 -14.67
C LEU A 342 8.25 -1.76 -14.46
N PHE A 343 7.20 -2.12 -15.22
CA PHE A 343 6.63 -3.47 -15.17
C PHE A 343 7.63 -4.53 -15.62
N SER A 344 8.44 -4.24 -16.65
CA SER A 344 9.51 -5.13 -17.10
C SER A 344 10.59 -5.31 -16.04
N LEU A 345 10.95 -4.23 -15.32
CA LEU A 345 11.90 -4.29 -14.21
C LEU A 345 11.37 -5.16 -13.07
N TYR A 346 10.08 -5.09 -12.76
CA TYR A 346 9.44 -5.99 -11.79
C TYR A 346 9.52 -7.45 -12.24
N GLY A 347 9.26 -7.73 -13.52
CA GLY A 347 9.42 -9.08 -14.07
C GLY A 347 10.85 -9.63 -13.90
N LEU A 348 11.87 -8.80 -14.11
CA LEU A 348 13.26 -9.18 -13.85
C LEU A 348 13.53 -9.45 -12.36
N TYR A 349 12.96 -8.64 -11.47
CA TYR A 349 13.04 -8.86 -10.03
C TYR A 349 12.40 -10.18 -9.59
N VAL A 350 11.22 -10.51 -10.12
CA VAL A 350 10.54 -11.79 -9.85
C VAL A 350 11.38 -12.96 -10.34
N ILE A 351 11.94 -12.88 -11.55
CA ILE A 351 12.84 -13.93 -12.08
C ILE A 351 14.07 -14.09 -11.20
N TYR A 352 14.72 -12.97 -10.83
CA TYR A 352 15.87 -12.99 -9.93
C TYR A 352 15.54 -13.67 -8.60
N THR A 353 14.42 -13.30 -7.98
CA THR A 353 13.97 -13.85 -6.70
C THR A 353 13.73 -15.35 -6.80
N ILE A 354 12.99 -15.80 -7.82
CA ILE A 354 12.71 -17.23 -8.02
C ILE A 354 14.02 -18.01 -8.24
N VAL A 355 14.96 -17.49 -9.04
CA VAL A 355 16.23 -18.18 -9.33
C VAL A 355 17.15 -18.23 -8.11
N ASN A 356 17.26 -17.14 -7.36
CA ASN A 356 18.15 -17.06 -6.21
C ASN A 356 17.66 -17.89 -5.02
N GLU A 357 16.35 -17.96 -4.80
CA GLU A 357 15.77 -18.76 -3.70
C GLU A 357 15.58 -20.25 -4.06
N SER A 358 15.73 -20.63 -5.33
CA SER A 358 15.69 -22.04 -5.79
C SER A 358 17.06 -22.69 -5.96
N SER A 359 18.15 -21.95 -5.69
CA SER A 359 19.54 -22.39 -5.88
C SER A 359 20.21 -22.74 -4.57
#